data_AF-A0A9J5Z856-F1
#
_entry.id   AF-A0A9J5Z856-F1
#
_cell.length_a   1.000
_cell.length_b   1.000
_cell.length_c   1.000
_cell.angle_alpha   90.00
_cell.angle_beta   90.00
_cell.angle_gamma   90.00
#
_symmetry.space_group_name_H-M   'P 1'
#
loop_
_entity.id
_entity.type
_entity.pdbx_description
1 polymer ?
#
loop_
_entity_poly.entity_id
_entity_poly.type
_entity_poly.pdbx_seq_one_letter_code
_entity_poly.pdbx_strand_id
1 'polypeptide(L)'
;MQLIKDIYQYNILESPCELVSHDSRRSLHENVQKLKNLTTFFGIKCREEWHELSVIWANDKIVQDALHVRKTSIAWERCRSNLSFGTIINNTVPYHANLSRKGFRSLIYSGDHDMVVPFSSTQLWIKSLNYSIIDDWKPWFVDGQVAGYTRSYSNQMTFATVK
;
A
#
# COMPACT_ATOMS: atom_id res chain seq x y z
N MET A 1 -7.71 -13.28 24.57
CA MET A 1 -7.13 -13.23 23.21
C MET A 1 -5.97 -12.23 23.24
N GLN A 2 -4.77 -12.70 23.58
CA GLN A 2 -3.62 -11.84 23.97
C GLN A 2 -2.46 -11.85 22.94
N LEU A 3 -2.60 -12.64 21.86
CA LEU A 3 -1.53 -12.96 20.91
C LEU A 3 -1.30 -11.92 19.80
N ILE A 4 -2.13 -10.88 19.67
CA ILE A 4 -2.04 -9.88 18.60
C ILE A 4 -1.85 -8.44 19.11
N LYS A 5 -1.68 -8.26 20.43
CA LYS A 5 -1.68 -6.92 21.05
C LYS A 5 -0.53 -6.03 20.57
N ASP A 6 0.59 -6.64 20.21
CA ASP A 6 1.82 -5.93 19.83
C ASP A 6 2.04 -5.91 18.31
N ILE A 7 1.06 -6.40 17.53
CA ILE A 7 1.14 -6.40 16.06
C ILE A 7 0.43 -5.17 15.52
N TYR A 8 1.13 -4.38 14.70
CA TYR A 8 0.54 -3.21 14.07
C TYR A 8 -0.46 -3.61 12.97
N GLN A 9 -1.67 -3.06 13.03
CA GLN A 9 -2.82 -3.50 12.24
C GLN A 9 -2.67 -3.39 10.72
N TYR A 10 -1.66 -2.67 10.22
CA TYR A 10 -1.41 -2.51 8.79
C TYR A 10 -0.21 -3.32 8.28
N ASN A 11 0.76 -3.64 9.15
CA ASN A 11 1.98 -4.33 8.76
C ASN A 11 2.55 -5.11 9.95
N ILE A 12 2.71 -6.44 9.81
CA ILE A 12 3.16 -7.32 10.90
C ILE A 12 4.58 -7.06 11.41
N LEU A 13 5.44 -6.41 10.61
CA LEU A 13 6.81 -6.08 10.99
C LEU A 13 6.97 -4.66 11.53
N GLU A 14 5.96 -3.81 11.36
CA GLU A 14 6.01 -2.44 11.87
C GLU A 14 5.74 -2.46 13.37
N SER A 15 6.61 -1.78 14.12
CA SER A 15 6.35 -1.52 15.53
C SER A 15 5.13 -0.60 15.66
N PRO A 16 4.21 -0.86 16.61
CA PRO A 16 3.14 0.07 16.91
C PRO A 16 3.74 1.45 17.25
N CYS A 17 3.38 2.46 16.48
CA CYS A 17 3.73 3.83 16.80
C CYS A 17 2.79 4.35 17.88
N GLU A 18 3.33 4.90 18.96
CA GLU A 18 2.53 5.66 19.91
C GLU A 18 1.90 6.84 19.14
N LEU A 19 0.56 6.92 19.15
CA LEU A 19 -0.15 8.12 18.71
C LEU A 19 0.26 9.25 19.65
N VAL A 20 1.35 9.95 19.33
CA VAL A 20 1.72 11.16 20.06
C VAL A 20 0.53 12.11 19.90
N SER A 21 -0.17 12.39 21.01
CA SER A 21 -1.25 13.35 20.98
C SER A 21 -0.69 14.67 20.46
N HIS A 22 -1.36 15.23 19.45
CA HIS A 22 -1.05 16.54 18.89
C HIS A 22 -1.36 17.70 19.87
N ASP A 23 -1.21 17.48 21.18
CA ASP A 23 -1.48 18.49 22.20
C ASP A 23 -0.24 19.37 22.51
N SER A 24 0.88 19.12 21.84
CA SER A 24 2.00 20.05 21.82
C SER A 24 2.12 20.71 20.45
N ARG A 25 1.42 21.84 20.31
CA ARG A 25 1.66 22.85 19.26
C ARG A 25 3.08 23.43 19.39
N ARG A 26 4.12 22.63 19.19
CA ARG A 26 5.38 23.15 18.67
C ARG A 26 5.17 23.30 17.17
N SER A 27 5.12 24.56 16.75
CA SER A 27 4.84 25.00 15.39
C SER A 27 5.53 24.10 14.35
N LEU A 28 4.73 23.48 13.47
CA LEU A 28 5.20 22.70 12.32
C LEU A 28 6.20 23.50 11.44
N HIS A 29 6.21 24.83 11.55
CA HIS A 29 7.14 25.72 10.87
C HIS A 29 8.61 25.45 11.28
N GLU A 30 8.87 25.05 12.53
CA GLU A 30 10.21 24.64 12.98
C GLU A 30 10.63 23.28 12.39
N ASN A 31 9.67 22.37 12.17
CA ASN A 31 9.94 21.04 11.63
C ASN A 31 10.22 21.04 10.13
N VAL A 32 9.59 21.93 9.36
CA VAL A 32 9.89 22.12 7.93
C VAL A 32 11.31 22.67 7.72
N GLN A 33 11.80 23.55 8.61
CA GLN A 33 13.21 23.98 8.58
C GLN A 33 14.16 22.84 8.98
N LYS A 34 13.77 21.99 9.93
CA LYS A 34 14.54 20.80 10.31
C LYS A 34 14.64 19.76 9.18
N LEU A 35 13.58 19.57 8.40
CA LEU A 35 13.55 18.65 7.25
C LEU A 35 14.46 19.06 6.09
N LYS A 36 14.91 20.33 6.05
CA LYS A 36 15.95 20.77 5.10
C LYS A 36 17.34 20.20 5.43
N ASN A 37 17.54 19.66 6.64
CA ASN A 37 18.76 18.94 6.99
C ASN A 37 18.60 17.46 6.61
N LEU A 38 19.37 17.01 5.60
CA LEU A 38 19.40 15.61 5.13
C LEU A 38 19.70 14.57 6.24
N THR A 39 20.24 14.99 7.38
CA THR A 39 20.52 14.14 8.54
C THR A 39 19.27 13.63 9.26
N THR A 40 18.09 14.20 9.00
CA THR A 40 16.83 13.84 9.67
C THR A 40 16.05 12.70 8.99
N PHE A 41 16.48 12.25 7.80
CA PHE A 41 15.86 11.12 7.10
C PHE A 41 15.97 9.81 7.89
N PHE A 42 17.00 9.67 8.73
CA PHE A 42 17.21 8.52 9.62
C PHE A 42 16.33 8.53 10.89
N GLY A 43 15.54 9.58 11.12
CA GLY A 43 14.69 9.72 12.31
C GLY A 43 13.24 9.28 12.10
N ILE A 44 12.83 9.03 10.86
CA ILE A 44 11.44 8.69 10.52
C ILE A 44 11.21 7.23 10.86
N LYS A 45 10.46 6.99 11.94
CA LYS A 45 10.19 5.62 12.42
C LYS A 45 8.78 5.16 12.09
N CYS A 46 7.87 6.10 11.82
CA CYS A 46 6.45 5.82 11.72
C CYS A 46 5.88 6.10 10.34
N ARG A 47 4.96 5.24 9.89
CA ARG A 47 4.25 5.36 8.62
C ARG A 47 3.52 6.71 8.48
N GLU A 48 2.94 7.22 9.57
CA GLU A 48 2.25 8.52 9.59
C GLU A 48 3.18 9.71 9.32
N GLU A 49 4.45 9.61 9.68
CA GLU A 49 5.42 10.68 9.40
C GLU A 49 5.74 10.75 7.89
N TRP A 50 5.84 9.60 7.22
CA TRP A 50 5.97 9.54 5.75
C TRP A 50 4.78 10.14 5.04
N HIS A 51 3.60 9.88 5.59
CA HIS A 51 2.35 10.46 5.15
C HIS A 51 2.39 11.99 5.19
N GLU A 52 2.82 12.59 6.30
CA GLU A 52 2.95 14.05 6.43
C GLU A 52 3.91 14.66 5.38
N LEU A 53 5.02 13.99 5.08
CA LEU A 53 5.95 14.45 4.04
C LEU A 53 5.29 14.57 2.66
N SER A 54 4.44 13.61 2.29
CA SER A 54 3.68 13.70 1.04
C SER A 54 2.73 14.90 1.01
N VAL A 55 2.10 15.23 2.15
CA VAL A 55 1.19 16.38 2.26
C VAL A 55 1.94 17.69 2.13
N ILE A 56 3.11 17.80 2.78
CA ILE A 56 3.97 18.98 2.68
C ILE A 56 4.41 19.18 1.22
N TRP A 57 4.93 18.13 0.59
CA TRP A 57 5.42 18.20 -0.79
C TRP A 57 4.30 18.56 -1.78
N ALA A 58 3.14 17.91 -1.68
CA ALA A 58 2.02 18.13 -2.61
C ALA A 58 1.33 19.49 -2.45
N ASN A 59 1.49 20.15 -1.30
CA ASN A 59 0.97 21.50 -1.03
C ASN A 59 2.01 22.62 -1.22
N ASP A 60 3.24 22.29 -1.60
CA ASP A 60 4.23 23.30 -1.95
C ASP A 60 3.84 24.00 -3.26
N LYS A 61 3.87 25.35 -3.27
CA LYS A 61 3.43 26.13 -4.43
C LYS A 61 4.31 25.95 -5.66
N ILE A 62 5.62 25.78 -5.46
CA ILE A 62 6.57 25.55 -6.57
C ILE A 62 6.27 24.18 -7.19
N VAL A 63 6.01 23.17 -6.36
CA VAL A 63 5.58 21.84 -6.83
C VAL A 63 4.26 21.92 -7.59
N GLN A 64 3.25 22.60 -7.04
CA GLN A 64 1.95 22.75 -7.70
C GLN A 64 2.03 23.51 -9.04
N ASP A 65 2.80 24.60 -9.10
CA ASP A 65 3.00 25.34 -10.33
C ASP A 65 3.76 24.49 -11.38
N ALA A 66 4.77 23.72 -10.97
CA ALA A 66 5.52 22.81 -11.85
C ALA A 66 4.69 21.63 -12.38
N LEU A 67 3.76 21.13 -11.58
CA LEU A 67 2.79 20.09 -11.98
C LEU A 67 1.56 20.67 -12.71
N HIS A 68 1.53 21.98 -12.93
CA HIS A 68 0.41 22.70 -13.55
C HIS A 68 -0.94 22.45 -12.84
N VAL A 69 -0.92 22.33 -11.51
CA VAL A 69 -2.12 22.16 -10.70
C VAL A 69 -2.97 23.44 -10.79
N ARG A 70 -4.27 23.28 -11.05
CA ARG A 70 -5.21 24.40 -11.08
C ARG A 70 -5.25 25.08 -9.70
N LYS A 71 -4.99 26.39 -9.67
CA LYS A 71 -5.09 27.20 -8.44
C LYS A 71 -6.50 27.11 -7.87
N THR A 72 -6.60 26.57 -6.66
CA THR A 72 -7.84 26.38 -5.90
C THR A 72 -7.61 26.79 -4.45
N SER A 73 -8.69 27.06 -3.70
CA SER A 73 -8.63 27.30 -2.25
C SER A 73 -8.53 26.01 -1.43
N ILE A 74 -8.64 24.85 -2.06
CA ILE A 74 -8.62 23.54 -1.41
C ILE A 74 -7.18 23.02 -1.37
N ALA A 75 -6.68 22.73 -0.17
CA ALA A 75 -5.39 22.05 0.00
C ALA A 75 -5.47 20.60 -0.49
N TRP A 76 -4.37 20.08 -1.03
CA TRP A 76 -4.25 18.67 -1.35
C TRP A 76 -4.27 17.84 -0.05
N GLU A 77 -5.01 16.74 -0.07
CA GLU A 77 -5.03 15.74 0.99
C GLU A 77 -4.85 14.34 0.38
N ARG A 78 -4.18 13.44 1.11
CA ARG A 78 -3.84 12.10 0.60
C ARG A 78 -5.07 11.21 0.43
N CYS A 79 -5.91 11.17 1.46
CA CYS A 79 -7.10 10.32 1.53
C CYS A 79 -8.27 11.14 2.07
N ARG A 80 -9.21 11.48 1.19
CA ARG A 80 -10.44 12.16 1.57
C ARG A 80 -11.46 11.16 2.10
N SER A 81 -11.84 11.27 3.37
CA SER A 81 -12.74 10.32 4.04
C SER A 81 -14.21 10.47 3.65
N ASN A 82 -14.62 11.64 3.17
CA ASN A 82 -16.01 12.00 2.86
C ASN A 82 -16.34 11.99 1.37
N LEU A 83 -15.77 11.04 0.62
CA LEU A 83 -16.13 10.85 -0.78
C LEU A 83 -17.47 10.14 -0.89
N SER A 84 -18.39 10.69 -1.69
CA SER A 84 -19.66 10.05 -2.00
C SER A 84 -19.45 8.95 -3.04
N PHE A 85 -19.50 7.68 -2.61
CA PHE A 85 -19.47 6.54 -3.54
C PHE A 85 -20.90 6.06 -3.82
N GLY A 86 -21.23 5.87 -5.10
CA GLY A 86 -22.57 5.44 -5.52
C GLY A 86 -22.79 3.92 -5.49
N THR A 87 -21.73 3.11 -5.42
CA THR A 87 -21.84 1.63 -5.48
C THR A 87 -20.63 0.98 -4.82
N ILE A 88 -20.87 -0.11 -4.09
CA ILE A 88 -19.83 -0.98 -3.51
C ILE A 88 -19.90 -2.33 -4.23
N ILE A 89 -18.76 -2.78 -4.77
CA ILE A 89 -18.65 -4.11 -5.38
C ILE A 89 -18.14 -5.07 -4.31
N ASN A 90 -19.04 -5.92 -3.80
CA ASN A 90 -18.71 -6.87 -2.74
C ASN A 90 -17.90 -8.09 -3.21
N ASN A 91 -17.86 -8.34 -4.53
CA ASN A 91 -17.16 -9.49 -5.09
C ASN A 91 -16.61 -9.17 -6.50
N THR A 92 -15.30 -9.20 -6.65
CA THR A 92 -14.60 -8.96 -7.92
C THR A 92 -14.22 -10.24 -8.67
N VAL A 93 -14.38 -11.43 -8.06
CA VAL A 93 -14.02 -12.72 -8.66
C VAL A 93 -14.68 -12.96 -10.03
N PRO A 94 -15.98 -12.68 -10.24
CA PRO A 94 -16.62 -12.85 -11.55
C PRO A 94 -16.00 -11.97 -12.65
N TYR A 95 -15.51 -10.78 -12.29
CA TYR A 95 -14.85 -9.88 -13.22
C TYR A 95 -13.49 -10.42 -13.66
N HIS A 96 -12.69 -10.95 -12.72
CA HIS A 96 -11.44 -11.64 -13.04
C HIS A 96 -11.65 -12.86 -13.95
N ALA A 97 -12.68 -13.67 -13.68
CA ALA A 97 -13.04 -14.80 -14.53
C ALA A 97 -13.47 -14.37 -15.93
N ASN A 98 -14.23 -13.27 -16.06
CA ASN A 98 -14.64 -12.72 -17.35
C ASN A 98 -13.44 -12.23 -18.17
N LEU A 99 -12.53 -11.46 -17.56
CA LEU A 99 -11.32 -10.98 -18.22
C LEU A 99 -10.41 -12.14 -18.64
N SER A 100 -10.29 -13.17 -17.80
CA SER A 100 -9.55 -14.38 -18.12
C SER A 100 -10.10 -15.10 -19.37
N ARG A 101 -11.43 -15.22 -19.50
CA ARG A 101 -12.07 -15.83 -20.69
C ARG A 101 -11.82 -15.04 -21.98
N LYS A 102 -11.54 -13.74 -21.89
CA LYS A 102 -11.16 -12.89 -23.02
C LYS A 102 -9.68 -12.98 -23.38
N GLY A 103 -8.89 -13.78 -22.66
CA GLY A 103 -7.46 -13.95 -22.91
C GLY A 103 -6.57 -12.87 -22.31
N PHE A 104 -7.10 -12.02 -21.42
CA PHE A 104 -6.26 -11.03 -20.73
C PHE A 104 -5.39 -11.71 -19.68
N ARG A 105 -4.08 -11.49 -19.79
CA ARG A 105 -3.10 -11.89 -18.77
C ARG A 105 -3.25 -11.02 -17.53
N SER A 106 -3.09 -11.61 -16.36
CA SER A 106 -3.21 -10.88 -15.09
C SER A 106 -2.02 -11.17 -14.17
N LEU A 107 -1.61 -10.12 -13.46
CA LEU A 107 -0.69 -10.20 -12.33
C LEU A 107 -1.47 -9.78 -11.08
N ILE A 108 -1.50 -10.66 -10.09
CA ILE A 108 -2.01 -10.34 -8.75
C ILE A 108 -0.81 -10.40 -7.83
N TYR A 109 -0.63 -9.38 -7.00
CA TYR A 109 0.46 -9.34 -6.05
C TYR A 109 0.01 -8.90 -4.66
N SER A 110 0.73 -9.34 -3.63
CA SER A 110 0.49 -8.95 -2.24
C SER A 110 1.82 -8.82 -1.51
N GLY A 111 1.98 -7.78 -0.69
CA GLY A 111 3.06 -7.77 0.30
C GLY A 111 2.77 -8.83 1.35
N ASP A 112 3.76 -9.65 1.71
CA ASP A 112 3.55 -10.75 2.67
C ASP A 112 3.42 -10.25 4.12
N HIS A 113 3.76 -8.98 4.38
CA HIS A 113 3.59 -8.32 5.67
C HIS A 113 2.28 -7.54 5.84
N ASP A 114 1.45 -7.38 4.80
CA ASP A 114 0.19 -6.63 4.88
C ASP A 114 -0.86 -7.35 5.76
N MET A 115 -1.39 -6.63 6.74
CA MET A 115 -2.46 -7.13 7.61
C MET A 115 -3.87 -6.69 7.20
N VAL A 116 -4.01 -5.60 6.44
CA VAL A 116 -5.33 -5.12 6.01
C VAL A 116 -5.91 -6.06 4.95
N VAL A 117 -5.07 -6.45 3.98
CA VAL A 117 -5.44 -7.42 2.95
C VAL A 117 -4.35 -8.50 2.86
N PRO A 118 -4.35 -9.46 3.81
CA PRO A 118 -3.32 -10.48 3.85
C PRO A 118 -3.25 -11.29 2.56
N PHE A 119 -2.04 -11.65 2.14
CA PHE A 119 -1.83 -12.45 0.93
C PHE A 119 -2.57 -13.81 0.96
N SER A 120 -2.83 -14.35 2.16
CA SER A 120 -3.61 -15.58 2.35
C SER A 120 -5.07 -15.40 1.90
N SER A 121 -5.70 -14.25 2.19
CA SER A 121 -7.02 -13.89 1.67
C SER A 121 -7.01 -13.80 0.14
N THR A 122 -5.94 -13.22 -0.43
CA THR A 122 -5.72 -13.18 -1.88
C THR A 122 -5.64 -14.60 -2.49
N GLN A 123 -4.89 -15.50 -1.85
CA GLN A 123 -4.78 -16.89 -2.29
C GLN A 123 -6.13 -17.63 -2.24
N LEU A 124 -6.96 -17.37 -1.22
CA LEU A 124 -8.27 -18.01 -1.09
C LEU A 124 -9.22 -17.66 -2.25
N TRP A 125 -9.33 -16.38 -2.61
CA TRP A 125 -10.20 -16.01 -3.74
C TRP A 125 -9.61 -16.46 -5.07
N ILE A 126 -8.28 -16.43 -5.25
CA ILE A 126 -7.64 -16.99 -6.44
C ILE A 126 -7.98 -18.48 -6.58
N LYS A 127 -7.90 -19.24 -5.47
CA LYS A 127 -8.26 -20.67 -5.45
C LYS A 127 -9.72 -20.88 -5.87
N SER A 128 -10.63 -19.96 -5.53
CA SER A 128 -12.04 -20.05 -5.92
C SER A 128 -12.29 -19.96 -7.43
N LEU A 129 -11.34 -19.42 -8.21
CA LEU A 129 -11.43 -19.40 -9.68
C LEU A 129 -11.22 -20.78 -10.32
N ASN A 130 -10.65 -21.73 -9.58
CA ASN A 130 -10.45 -23.12 -10.00
C ASN A 130 -9.67 -23.31 -11.32
N TYR A 131 -8.65 -22.48 -11.56
CA TYR A 131 -7.71 -22.68 -12.66
C TYR A 131 -6.59 -23.65 -12.25
N SER A 132 -6.16 -24.48 -13.20
CA SER A 132 -5.04 -25.42 -13.00
C SER A 132 -3.73 -24.65 -12.76
N ILE A 133 -2.90 -25.15 -11.85
CA ILE A 133 -1.57 -24.60 -11.59
C ILE A 133 -0.63 -25.09 -12.71
N ILE A 134 0.11 -24.16 -13.31
CA ILE A 134 1.10 -24.43 -14.36
C ILE A 134 2.51 -24.46 -13.76
N ASP A 135 2.81 -23.49 -12.89
CA ASP A 135 4.04 -23.43 -12.11
C ASP A 135 3.67 -23.30 -10.65
N ASP A 136 4.08 -24.28 -9.85
CA ASP A 136 3.81 -24.25 -8.42
C ASP A 136 4.73 -23.26 -7.68
N TRP A 137 4.39 -23.00 -6.41
CA TRP A 137 4.95 -21.99 -5.53
C TRP A 137 6.49 -22.01 -5.51
N LYS A 138 7.10 -21.07 -6.22
CA LYS A 138 8.56 -20.97 -6.38
C LYS A 138 9.08 -19.57 -6.05
N PRO A 139 10.29 -19.46 -5.47
CA PRO A 139 10.88 -18.17 -5.17
C PRO A 139 11.19 -17.39 -6.45
N TRP A 140 11.10 -16.07 -6.37
CA TRP A 140 11.66 -15.16 -7.38
C TRP A 140 12.72 -14.26 -6.74
N PHE A 141 13.69 -13.83 -7.55
CA PHE A 141 14.92 -13.23 -7.04
C PHE A 141 15.15 -11.83 -7.62
N VAL A 142 15.68 -10.94 -6.79
CA VAL A 142 16.25 -9.65 -7.17
C VAL A 142 17.61 -9.57 -6.50
N ASP A 143 18.66 -9.26 -7.27
CA ASP A 143 20.04 -9.13 -6.77
C ASP A 143 20.52 -10.30 -5.90
N GLY A 144 20.13 -11.53 -6.27
CA GLY A 144 20.51 -12.76 -5.56
C GLY A 144 19.74 -13.02 -4.25
N GLN A 145 18.80 -12.16 -3.87
CA GLN A 145 17.93 -12.36 -2.70
C GLN A 145 16.53 -12.78 -3.13
N VAL A 146 15.88 -13.59 -2.28
CA VAL A 146 14.47 -13.95 -2.48
C VAL A 146 13.61 -12.71 -2.24
N ALA A 147 13.01 -12.20 -3.31
CA ALA A 147 12.10 -11.06 -3.27
C ALA A 147 10.65 -11.47 -2.99
N GLY A 148 10.36 -12.78 -3.04
CA GLY A 148 9.08 -13.37 -2.67
C GLY A 148 8.85 -14.68 -3.40
N TYR A 149 7.59 -15.05 -3.60
CA TYR A 149 7.20 -16.30 -4.26
C TYR A 149 6.16 -16.07 -5.35
N THR A 150 6.15 -16.93 -6.35
CA THR A 150 5.19 -16.88 -7.46
C THR A 150 4.50 -18.22 -7.68
N ARG A 151 3.27 -18.18 -8.18
CA ARG A 151 2.53 -19.33 -8.74
C ARG A 151 1.78 -18.88 -9.98
N SER A 152 1.84 -19.68 -11.04
CA SER A 152 1.17 -19.39 -12.32
C SER A 152 0.04 -20.38 -12.60
N TYR A 153 -0.98 -19.91 -13.31
CA TYR A 153 -2.22 -20.63 -13.56
C TYR A 153 -2.54 -20.72 -15.06
N SER A 154 -3.37 -21.68 -15.45
CA SER A 154 -3.70 -22.01 -16.85
C SER A 154 -4.42 -20.89 -17.61
N ASN A 155 -5.01 -19.92 -16.91
CA ASN A 155 -5.61 -18.72 -17.49
C ASN A 155 -4.61 -17.59 -17.75
N GLN A 156 -3.30 -17.86 -17.73
CA GLN A 156 -2.23 -16.85 -17.87
C GLN A 156 -2.22 -15.81 -16.73
N MET A 157 -2.69 -16.22 -15.56
CA MET A 157 -2.59 -15.44 -14.32
C MET A 157 -1.35 -15.86 -13.55
N THR A 158 -0.63 -14.88 -13.01
CA THR A 158 0.45 -15.09 -12.04
C THR A 158 0.09 -14.41 -10.73
N PHE A 159 0.22 -15.15 -9.63
CA PHE A 159 0.18 -14.60 -8.29
C PHE A 159 1.61 -14.47 -7.76
N ALA A 160 1.94 -13.33 -7.17
CA ALA A 160 3.24 -13.04 -6.58
C ALA A 160 3.11 -12.50 -5.15
N THR A 161 3.95 -12.96 -4.22
CA THR A 161 4.21 -12.21 -2.99
C THR A 161 5.45 -11.35 -3.15
N VAL A 162 5.48 -10.25 -2.40
CA VAL A 162 6.66 -9.41 -2.21
C VAL A 162 7.03 -9.47 -0.74
N LYS A 163 8.28 -9.85 -0.46
CA LYS A 163 8.89 -9.96 0.87
C LYS A 163 9.58 -8.66 1.27
#